data_AF-A0A821H0R5-F1
#
_entry.id   AF-A0A821H0R5-F1
#
_cell.length_a   1.000
_cell.length_b   1.000
_cell.length_c   1.000
_cell.angle_alpha   90.00
_cell.angle_beta   90.00
_cell.angle_gamma   90.00
#
_symmetry.space_group_name_H-M   'P 1'
#
loop_
_entity.id
_entity.type
_entity.pdbx_description
1 polymer ?
#
loop_
_entity_poly.entity_id
_entity_poly.type
_entity_poly.pdbx_seq_one_letter_code
_entity_poly.pdbx_strand_id
1 'polypeptide(L)'
;MVHNQLRTVENLSTLVNLRVLELGDNRIKKIENLETLVLLEELHFGKNKIEKIENLQTLTRLRILGLGANRISKIEGLEKLTELKELYLSENRIKVIENLDANINLNVLDLSKNQIEHLDNLQTLHNLKELWFNNNQIKNADELNKLVSMETLQCIYVHDNPAFDREENYRAKVLLQLKQLTQLNATETRRAAPMTLD
;
A
#
# COMPACT_ATOMS: atom_id res chain seq x y z
N MET A 1 15.82 -10.12 -17.20
CA MET A 1 14.42 -10.37 -16.78
C MET A 1 14.13 -11.83 -16.98
N VAL A 2 13.93 -12.59 -15.89
CA VAL A 2 13.47 -13.97 -15.99
C VAL A 2 11.95 -13.90 -16.01
N HIS A 3 11.36 -13.82 -17.20
CA HIS A 3 9.92 -13.93 -17.36
C HIS A 3 9.50 -15.36 -17.00
N ASN A 4 9.10 -15.55 -15.74
CA ASN A 4 8.60 -16.83 -15.31
C ASN A 4 7.10 -16.91 -15.66
N GLN A 5 6.67 -18.05 -16.20
CA GLN A 5 5.26 -18.28 -16.54
C GLN A 5 4.56 -19.09 -15.45
N LEU A 6 5.02 -18.97 -14.20
CA LEU A 6 4.46 -19.75 -13.09
C LEU A 6 2.97 -19.42 -12.96
N ARG A 7 2.16 -20.46 -12.86
CA ARG A 7 0.71 -20.37 -12.67
C ARG A 7 0.30 -20.69 -11.25
N THR A 8 1.15 -21.41 -10.53
CA THR A 8 0.97 -21.93 -9.18
C THR A 8 2.24 -21.67 -8.39
N VAL A 9 2.08 -21.58 -7.07
CA VAL A 9 3.19 -21.56 -6.12
C VAL A 9 3.38 -22.99 -5.65
N GLU A 10 4.53 -23.61 -5.91
CA GLU A 10 4.76 -25.02 -5.60
C GLU A 10 6.22 -25.28 -5.21
N ASN A 11 6.46 -26.41 -4.55
CA ASN A 11 7.79 -26.87 -4.14
C ASN A 11 8.53 -25.94 -3.16
N LEU A 12 7.80 -25.12 -2.38
CA LEU A 12 8.39 -24.23 -1.37
C LEU A 12 8.34 -24.78 0.07
N SER A 13 7.60 -25.86 0.31
CA SER A 13 7.28 -26.32 1.68
C SER A 13 8.49 -26.74 2.52
N THR A 14 9.63 -27.04 1.89
CA THR A 14 10.88 -27.38 2.57
C THR A 14 11.76 -26.18 2.87
N LEU A 15 11.47 -25.01 2.29
CA LEU A 15 12.26 -23.78 2.42
C LEU A 15 11.88 -22.99 3.67
N VAL A 16 11.70 -23.68 4.81
CA VAL A 16 11.14 -23.13 6.06
C VAL A 16 11.95 -21.96 6.67
N ASN A 17 13.20 -21.77 6.23
CA ASN A 17 14.07 -20.68 6.68
C ASN A 17 14.03 -19.45 5.75
N LEU A 18 13.19 -19.46 4.71
CA LEU A 18 13.09 -18.37 3.75
C LEU A 18 12.61 -17.09 4.44
N ARG A 19 13.31 -15.97 4.18
CA ARG A 19 12.95 -14.62 4.69
C ARG A 19 12.34 -13.73 3.62
N VAL A 20 12.76 -13.92 2.36
CA VAL A 20 12.30 -13.12 1.23
C VAL A 20 11.84 -14.07 0.11
N LEU A 21 10.66 -13.83 -0.43
CA LEU A 21 10.10 -14.57 -1.56
C LEU A 21 9.64 -13.61 -2.65
N GLU A 22 10.28 -13.66 -3.81
CA GLU A 22 9.95 -12.87 -4.99
C GLU A 22 9.33 -13.76 -6.07
N LEU A 23 8.06 -13.50 -6.37
CA LEU A 23 7.24 -14.22 -7.35
C LEU A 23 6.57 -13.25 -8.35
N GLY A 24 7.13 -12.05 -8.50
CA GLY A 24 6.67 -11.05 -9.44
C GLY A 24 6.84 -11.45 -10.91
N ASP A 25 6.08 -10.79 -11.78
CA ASP A 25 6.07 -11.01 -13.24
C ASP A 25 5.78 -12.47 -13.63
N ASN A 26 4.69 -13.02 -13.08
CA ASN A 26 4.22 -14.37 -13.31
C ASN A 26 2.73 -14.38 -13.75
N ARG A 27 2.08 -15.55 -13.72
CA ARG A 27 0.66 -15.74 -14.06
C ARG A 27 -0.11 -16.39 -12.92
N ILE A 28 0.37 -16.21 -11.69
CA ILE A 28 -0.21 -16.78 -10.48
C ILE A 28 -1.57 -16.14 -10.22
N LYS A 29 -2.56 -16.96 -9.91
CA LYS A 29 -3.94 -16.51 -9.65
C LYS A 29 -4.33 -16.54 -8.18
N LYS A 30 -3.60 -17.32 -7.38
CA LYS A 30 -3.90 -17.58 -5.97
C LYS A 30 -2.61 -17.59 -5.17
N ILE A 31 -2.68 -17.04 -3.97
CA ILE A 31 -1.62 -17.19 -2.97
C ILE A 31 -1.89 -18.52 -2.26
N GLU A 32 -0.97 -19.45 -2.34
CA GLU A 32 -1.12 -20.81 -1.81
C GLU A 32 0.26 -21.42 -1.51
N ASN A 33 0.28 -22.49 -0.70
CA ASN A 33 1.48 -23.27 -0.40
C ASN A 33 2.61 -22.46 0.28
N LEU A 34 2.24 -21.45 1.07
CA LEU A 34 3.16 -20.60 1.86
C LEU A 34 3.07 -20.89 3.37
N GLU A 35 2.16 -21.76 3.80
CA GLU A 35 1.79 -21.92 5.21
C GLU A 35 2.96 -22.34 6.13
N THR A 36 3.96 -23.00 5.56
CA THR A 36 5.17 -23.46 6.25
C THR A 36 6.27 -22.39 6.36
N LEU A 37 6.17 -21.30 5.58
CA LEU A 37 7.18 -20.24 5.50
C LEU A 37 7.00 -19.19 6.61
N VAL A 38 6.81 -19.65 7.85
CA VAL A 38 6.47 -18.79 9.00
C VAL A 38 7.53 -17.76 9.38
N LEU A 39 8.74 -17.86 8.82
CA LEU A 39 9.82 -16.91 9.00
C LEU A 39 9.86 -15.80 7.94
N LEU A 40 8.98 -15.83 6.93
CA LEU A 40 8.98 -14.87 5.85
C LEU A 40 8.75 -13.44 6.36
N GLU A 41 9.60 -12.53 5.93
CA GLU A 41 9.56 -11.09 6.23
C GLU A 41 9.12 -10.27 5.02
N GLU A 42 9.43 -10.72 3.79
CA GLU A 42 9.11 -10.00 2.55
C GLU A 42 8.51 -10.95 1.53
N LEU A 43 7.38 -10.55 0.96
CA LEU A 43 6.63 -11.33 -0.02
C LEU A 43 6.18 -10.45 -1.19
N HIS A 44 6.63 -10.79 -2.39
CA HIS A 44 6.35 -10.01 -3.59
C HIS A 44 5.66 -10.88 -4.65
N PHE A 45 4.49 -10.41 -5.07
CA PHE A 45 3.63 -11.00 -6.09
C PHE A 45 3.26 -9.98 -7.17
N GLY A 46 4.09 -8.96 -7.38
CA GLY A 46 3.82 -7.90 -8.36
C GLY A 46 3.58 -8.44 -9.77
N LYS A 47 2.69 -7.84 -10.57
CA LYS A 47 2.43 -8.26 -11.96
C LYS A 47 2.02 -9.73 -12.09
N ASN A 48 0.98 -10.12 -11.35
CA ASN A 48 0.36 -11.44 -11.42
C ASN A 48 -1.13 -11.32 -11.82
N LYS A 49 -1.93 -12.35 -11.52
CA LYS A 49 -3.38 -12.38 -11.78
C LYS A 49 -4.16 -12.71 -10.51
N ILE A 50 -3.63 -12.34 -9.35
CA ILE A 50 -4.24 -12.61 -8.05
C ILE A 50 -5.50 -11.76 -7.90
N GLU A 51 -6.60 -12.40 -7.52
CA GLU A 51 -7.90 -11.75 -7.34
C GLU A 51 -8.25 -11.55 -5.86
N LYS A 52 -7.62 -12.31 -4.97
CA LYS A 52 -7.90 -12.29 -3.53
C LYS A 52 -6.61 -12.35 -2.71
N ILE A 53 -6.59 -11.57 -1.63
CA ILE A 53 -5.58 -11.68 -0.58
C ILE A 53 -6.05 -12.79 0.38
N GLU A 54 -5.35 -13.92 0.37
CA GLU A 54 -5.72 -15.09 1.16
C GLU A 54 -4.49 -15.93 1.53
N ASN A 55 -4.66 -16.86 2.47
CA ASN A 55 -3.63 -17.83 2.88
C ASN A 55 -2.35 -17.20 3.47
N LEU A 56 -2.45 -16.01 4.05
CA LEU A 56 -1.33 -15.30 4.69
C LEU A 56 -1.32 -15.44 6.22
N GLN A 57 -2.32 -16.10 6.82
CA GLN A 57 -2.55 -16.09 8.27
C GLN A 57 -1.41 -16.65 9.13
N THR A 58 -0.52 -17.48 8.55
CA THR A 58 0.64 -18.04 9.27
C THR A 58 1.90 -17.17 9.15
N LEU A 59 1.90 -16.18 8.25
CA LEU A 59 3.06 -15.33 7.94
C LEU A 59 3.14 -14.13 8.89
N THR A 60 3.06 -14.37 10.20
CA THR A 60 2.93 -13.31 11.22
C THR A 60 4.15 -12.39 11.35
N ARG A 61 5.29 -12.78 10.76
CA ARG A 61 6.53 -11.99 10.69
C ARG A 61 6.64 -11.12 9.44
N LEU A 62 5.64 -11.12 8.57
CA LEU A 62 5.69 -10.38 7.32
C LEU A 62 5.70 -8.87 7.59
N ARG A 63 6.68 -8.19 7.02
CA ARG A 63 6.92 -6.74 7.14
C ARG A 63 6.63 -6.01 5.84
N ILE A 64 6.88 -6.66 4.70
CA ILE A 64 6.65 -6.08 3.37
C ILE A 64 5.78 -7.02 2.56
N LEU A 65 4.67 -6.51 2.03
CA LEU A 65 3.77 -7.23 1.13
C LEU A 65 3.58 -6.45 -0.17
N GLY A 66 4.15 -6.98 -1.25
CA GLY A 66 4.03 -6.44 -2.60
C GLY A 66 2.98 -7.17 -3.43
N LEU A 67 1.87 -6.51 -3.76
CA LEU A 67 0.76 -7.05 -4.55
C LEU A 67 0.37 -6.14 -5.72
N GLY A 68 1.27 -5.26 -6.14
CA GLY A 68 1.04 -4.33 -7.25
C GLY A 68 0.73 -5.03 -8.58
N ALA A 69 -0.05 -4.40 -9.46
CA ALA A 69 -0.43 -4.93 -10.77
C ALA A 69 -1.06 -6.34 -10.71
N ASN A 70 -2.11 -6.48 -9.92
CA ASN A 70 -2.92 -7.69 -9.80
C ASN A 70 -4.38 -7.38 -10.18
N ARG A 71 -5.35 -8.17 -9.68
CA ARG A 71 -6.78 -8.02 -9.95
C ARG A 71 -7.60 -7.94 -8.67
N ILE A 72 -6.95 -7.56 -7.57
CA ILE A 72 -7.55 -7.50 -6.24
C ILE A 72 -8.59 -6.40 -6.22
N SER A 73 -9.80 -6.71 -5.76
CA SER A 73 -10.88 -5.73 -5.61
C SER A 73 -11.20 -5.38 -4.16
N LYS A 74 -10.67 -6.16 -3.22
CA LYS A 74 -10.94 -6.03 -1.79
C LYS A 74 -9.66 -6.23 -0.99
N ILE A 75 -9.46 -5.36 0.01
CA ILE A 75 -8.43 -5.56 1.04
C ILE A 75 -9.03 -6.49 2.09
N GLU A 76 -8.42 -7.66 2.31
CA GLU A 76 -8.87 -8.68 3.27
C GLU A 76 -7.71 -9.62 3.62
N GLY A 77 -7.85 -10.46 4.65
CA GLY A 77 -6.85 -11.50 4.95
C GLY A 77 -5.53 -10.98 5.52
N LEU A 78 -5.52 -9.74 6.00
CA LEU A 78 -4.36 -9.06 6.59
C LEU A 78 -4.41 -9.02 8.13
N GLU A 79 -5.45 -9.57 8.75
CA GLU A 79 -5.78 -9.40 10.16
C GLU A 79 -4.73 -10.04 11.11
N LYS A 80 -3.95 -10.99 10.59
CA LYS A 80 -2.85 -11.65 11.33
C LYS A 80 -1.47 -11.04 11.06
N LEU A 81 -1.35 -10.13 10.10
CA LEU A 81 -0.09 -9.53 9.69
C LEU A 81 0.20 -8.27 10.51
N THR A 82 0.27 -8.42 11.83
CA THR A 82 0.40 -7.29 12.77
C THR A 82 1.79 -6.64 12.72
N GLU A 83 2.81 -7.31 12.17
CA GLU A 83 4.15 -6.76 11.95
C GLU A 83 4.31 -6.03 10.60
N LEU A 84 3.26 -5.94 9.78
CA LEU A 84 3.33 -5.35 8.45
C LEU A 84 3.65 -3.86 8.54
N LYS A 85 4.69 -3.44 7.80
CA LYS A 85 5.19 -2.06 7.73
C LYS A 85 4.94 -1.42 6.39
N GLU A 86 4.95 -2.22 5.32
CA GLU A 86 4.81 -1.72 3.95
C GLU A 86 3.82 -2.60 3.18
N LEU A 87 2.82 -1.96 2.59
CA LEU A 87 1.79 -2.62 1.81
C LEU A 87 1.64 -1.93 0.45
N TYR A 88 1.98 -2.67 -0.61
CA TYR A 88 1.89 -2.19 -1.98
C TYR A 88 0.74 -2.86 -2.73
N LEU A 89 -0.31 -2.10 -3.02
CA LEU A 89 -1.53 -2.54 -3.69
C LEU A 89 -1.82 -1.73 -4.97
N SER A 90 -0.79 -1.10 -5.54
CA SER A 90 -0.94 -0.30 -6.77
C SER A 90 -1.45 -1.12 -7.96
N GLU A 91 -2.12 -0.47 -8.92
CA GLU A 91 -2.61 -1.11 -10.15
C GLU A 91 -3.51 -2.33 -9.88
N ASN A 92 -4.48 -2.16 -8.98
CA ASN A 92 -5.52 -3.14 -8.66
C ASN A 92 -6.92 -2.56 -8.99
N ARG A 93 -7.98 -3.13 -8.41
CA ARG A 93 -9.38 -2.76 -8.64
C ARG A 93 -10.08 -2.39 -7.34
N ILE A 94 -9.33 -1.93 -6.34
CA ILE A 94 -9.83 -1.61 -5.01
C ILE A 94 -10.67 -0.35 -5.08
N LYS A 95 -11.85 -0.38 -4.46
CA LYS A 95 -12.78 0.77 -4.39
C LYS A 95 -12.90 1.36 -2.99
N VAL A 96 -12.67 0.54 -1.98
CA VAL A 96 -12.87 0.88 -0.57
C VAL A 96 -11.64 0.46 0.21
N ILE A 97 -11.17 1.36 1.06
CA ILE A 97 -10.14 1.07 2.06
C ILE A 97 -10.86 0.42 3.24
N GLU A 98 -10.53 -0.82 3.56
CA GLU A 98 -11.18 -1.60 4.62
C GLU A 98 -10.21 -2.68 5.15
N ASN A 99 -10.52 -3.24 6.32
CA ASN A 99 -9.82 -4.38 6.91
C ASN A 99 -8.31 -4.14 7.16
N LEU A 100 -7.95 -2.91 7.54
CA LEU A 100 -6.57 -2.53 7.92
C LEU A 100 -6.40 -2.26 9.42
N ASP A 101 -7.44 -2.47 10.24
CA ASP A 101 -7.46 -2.11 11.67
C ASP A 101 -6.39 -2.83 12.51
N ALA A 102 -5.94 -4.01 12.07
CA ALA A 102 -4.89 -4.78 12.73
C ALA A 102 -3.47 -4.34 12.33
N ASN A 103 -3.31 -3.63 11.20
CA ASN A 103 -2.02 -3.31 10.60
C ASN A 103 -1.49 -1.95 11.07
N ILE A 104 -1.60 -1.69 12.37
CA ILE A 104 -1.26 -0.39 13.01
C ILE A 104 0.21 0.02 12.86
N ASN A 105 1.08 -0.91 12.46
CA ASN A 105 2.52 -0.68 12.24
C ASN A 105 2.86 -0.28 10.80
N LEU A 106 1.87 -0.12 9.92
CA LEU A 106 2.08 0.36 8.55
C LEU A 106 2.70 1.76 8.56
N ASN A 107 3.82 1.89 7.86
CA ASN A 107 4.51 3.14 7.58
C ASN A 107 4.24 3.61 6.14
N VAL A 108 4.12 2.67 5.19
CA VAL A 108 3.89 2.94 3.77
C VAL A 108 2.66 2.17 3.29
N LEU A 109 1.73 2.89 2.66
CA LEU A 109 0.56 2.33 2.01
C LEU A 109 0.43 2.88 0.59
N ASP A 110 0.67 2.02 -0.40
CA ASP A 110 0.49 2.35 -1.81
C ASP A 110 -0.83 1.77 -2.34
N LEU A 111 -1.76 2.68 -2.62
CA LEU A 111 -3.06 2.42 -3.23
C LEU A 111 -3.19 3.11 -4.59
N SER A 112 -2.08 3.51 -5.20
CA SER A 112 -2.09 4.23 -6.48
C SER A 112 -2.71 3.39 -7.60
N LYS A 113 -3.31 4.06 -8.60
CA LYS A 113 -3.93 3.39 -9.77
C LYS A 113 -4.98 2.33 -9.37
N ASN A 114 -5.89 2.73 -8.49
CA ASN A 114 -7.06 1.93 -8.09
C ASN A 114 -8.36 2.67 -8.48
N GLN A 115 -9.47 2.35 -7.82
CA GLN A 115 -10.80 2.92 -8.07
C GLN A 115 -11.39 3.54 -6.79
N ILE A 116 -10.54 4.06 -5.90
CA ILE A 116 -10.94 4.58 -4.60
C ILE A 116 -11.62 5.94 -4.77
N GLU A 117 -12.77 6.12 -4.14
CA GLU A 117 -13.52 7.39 -4.15
C GLU A 117 -13.43 8.14 -2.81
N HIS A 118 -13.16 7.45 -1.70
CA HIS A 118 -13.16 8.00 -0.35
C HIS A 118 -11.96 7.52 0.49
N LEU A 119 -11.45 8.41 1.35
CA LEU A 119 -10.29 8.16 2.23
C LEU A 119 -10.72 7.73 3.64
N ASP A 120 -11.70 6.83 3.74
CA ASP A 120 -12.19 6.29 5.00
C ASP A 120 -11.26 5.22 5.59
N ASN A 121 -11.46 4.89 6.86
CA ASN A 121 -10.83 3.75 7.55
C ASN A 121 -9.28 3.78 7.65
N LEU A 122 -8.68 4.98 7.57
CA LEU A 122 -7.23 5.17 7.75
C LEU A 122 -6.84 5.59 9.18
N GLN A 123 -7.81 5.93 10.03
CA GLN A 123 -7.55 6.56 11.34
C GLN A 123 -6.80 5.68 12.33
N THR A 124 -6.88 4.36 12.18
CA THR A 124 -6.19 3.38 13.03
C THR A 124 -4.71 3.22 12.67
N LEU A 125 -4.30 3.72 11.50
CA LEU A 125 -2.92 3.64 11.00
C LEU A 125 -2.05 4.76 11.58
N HIS A 126 -1.91 4.78 12.90
CA HIS A 126 -1.23 5.86 13.63
C HIS A 126 0.26 6.02 13.28
N ASN A 127 0.90 5.01 12.69
CA ASN A 127 2.30 5.04 12.27
C ASN A 127 2.49 5.39 10.78
N LEU A 128 1.40 5.61 10.03
CA LEU A 128 1.48 5.79 8.58
C LEU A 128 2.20 7.11 8.24
N LYS A 129 3.32 6.99 7.52
CA LYS A 129 4.15 8.13 7.09
C LYS A 129 3.93 8.48 5.63
N GLU A 130 3.65 7.47 4.80
CA GLU A 130 3.49 7.64 3.37
C GLU A 130 2.19 7.00 2.89
N LEU A 131 1.37 7.79 2.21
CA LEU A 131 0.11 7.34 1.61
C LEU A 131 0.04 7.75 0.15
N TRP A 132 0.04 6.77 -0.75
CA TRP A 132 -0.02 7.02 -2.18
C TRP A 132 -1.39 6.62 -2.70
N PHE A 133 -2.13 7.59 -3.24
CA PHE A 133 -3.47 7.38 -3.79
C PHE A 133 -3.67 8.13 -5.11
N ASN A 134 -2.60 8.51 -5.78
CA ASN A 134 -2.64 9.07 -7.13
C ASN A 134 -3.31 8.09 -8.10
N ASN A 135 -3.88 8.60 -9.18
CA ASN A 135 -4.62 7.78 -10.17
C ASN A 135 -5.79 7.00 -9.53
N ASN A 136 -6.63 7.68 -8.75
CA ASN A 136 -7.87 7.13 -8.19
C ASN A 136 -9.07 7.99 -8.64
N GLN A 137 -10.22 7.82 -7.99
CA GLN A 137 -11.48 8.46 -8.36
C GLN A 137 -11.97 9.43 -7.28
N ILE A 138 -11.05 10.06 -6.55
CA ILE A 138 -11.40 11.07 -5.54
C ILE A 138 -11.92 12.33 -6.25
N LYS A 139 -13.21 12.61 -6.06
CA LYS A 139 -13.92 13.71 -6.72
C LYS A 139 -13.99 14.99 -5.88
N ASN A 140 -13.82 14.90 -4.56
CA ASN A 140 -13.87 16.03 -3.66
C ASN A 140 -12.59 16.14 -2.82
N ALA A 141 -11.96 17.32 -2.81
CA ALA A 141 -10.79 17.61 -1.99
C ALA A 141 -11.08 17.60 -0.48
N ASP A 142 -12.35 17.75 -0.06
CA ASP A 142 -12.75 17.66 1.34
C ASP A 142 -12.45 16.28 1.97
N GLU A 143 -12.24 15.24 1.15
CA GLU A 143 -11.77 13.93 1.62
C GLU A 143 -10.45 14.04 2.40
N LEU A 144 -9.62 15.04 2.10
CA LEU A 144 -8.39 15.31 2.84
C LEU A 144 -8.64 15.72 4.31
N ASN A 145 -9.85 16.16 4.68
CA ASN A 145 -10.19 16.42 6.08
C ASN A 145 -10.02 15.16 6.94
N LYS A 146 -10.20 13.98 6.35
CA LYS A 146 -9.99 12.69 7.01
C LYS A 146 -8.51 12.46 7.34
N LEU A 147 -7.58 13.12 6.67
CA LEU A 147 -6.15 12.94 6.92
C LEU A 147 -5.57 13.96 7.93
N VAL A 148 -6.36 14.96 8.35
CA VAL A 148 -5.87 16.07 9.20
C VAL A 148 -5.37 15.58 10.56
N SER A 149 -6.02 14.56 11.15
CA SER A 149 -5.66 13.95 12.44
C SER A 149 -4.46 13.00 12.37
N MET A 150 -3.97 12.65 11.18
CA MET A 150 -2.86 11.71 11.00
C MET A 150 -1.53 12.46 11.14
N GLU A 151 -1.10 12.70 12.36
CA GLU A 151 0.09 13.53 12.68
C GLU A 151 1.41 12.97 12.14
N THR A 152 1.50 11.66 11.98
CA THR A 152 2.69 10.95 11.47
C THR A 152 2.79 10.98 9.95
N LEU A 153 1.73 11.35 9.24
CA LEU A 153 1.67 11.36 7.79
C LEU A 153 2.52 12.49 7.23
N GLN A 154 3.59 12.14 6.52
CA GLN A 154 4.60 13.08 6.06
C GLN A 154 4.55 13.29 4.55
N CYS A 155 4.19 12.24 3.80
CA CYS A 155 4.19 12.25 2.35
C CYS A 155 2.87 11.72 1.79
N ILE A 156 2.31 12.45 0.83
CA ILE A 156 1.19 11.94 0.04
C ILE A 156 1.39 12.15 -1.46
N TYR A 157 0.83 11.24 -2.24
CA TYR A 157 0.73 11.34 -3.70
C TYR A 157 -0.74 11.38 -4.07
N VAL A 158 -1.19 12.49 -4.67
CA VAL A 158 -2.62 12.80 -4.87
C VAL A 158 -2.99 13.06 -6.32
N HIS A 159 -1.99 13.30 -7.18
CA HIS A 159 -2.21 13.67 -8.59
C HIS A 159 -3.03 12.61 -9.36
N ASP A 160 -3.57 12.99 -10.52
CA ASP A 160 -4.43 12.15 -11.35
C ASP A 160 -5.69 11.66 -10.58
N ASN A 161 -6.21 12.53 -9.71
CA ASN A 161 -7.55 12.37 -9.15
C ASN A 161 -8.40 13.56 -9.62
N PRO A 162 -9.68 13.35 -9.95
CA PRO A 162 -10.56 14.41 -10.46
C PRO A 162 -10.61 15.67 -9.58
N ALA A 163 -10.47 15.52 -8.25
CA ALA A 163 -10.45 16.63 -7.31
C ALA A 163 -9.26 17.60 -7.50
N PHE A 164 -8.12 17.12 -8.01
CA PHE A 164 -6.86 17.90 -8.01
C PHE A 164 -6.36 18.25 -9.42
N ASP A 165 -6.77 17.51 -10.46
CA ASP A 165 -6.21 17.67 -11.81
C ASP A 165 -6.61 18.98 -12.51
N ARG A 166 -7.77 19.54 -12.16
CA ARG A 166 -8.33 20.74 -12.81
C ARG A 166 -8.27 21.98 -11.93
N GLU A 167 -7.70 21.85 -10.73
CA GLU A 167 -7.72 22.92 -9.74
C GLU A 167 -6.41 23.70 -9.75
N GLU A 168 -6.48 24.94 -10.22
CA GLU A 168 -5.39 25.89 -10.05
C GLU A 168 -5.07 26.05 -8.56
N ASN A 169 -3.78 25.96 -8.23
CA ASN A 169 -3.27 26.07 -6.85
C ASN A 169 -3.69 24.95 -5.89
N TYR A 170 -4.11 23.76 -6.37
CA TYR A 170 -4.44 22.62 -5.48
C TYR A 170 -3.31 22.35 -4.46
N ARG A 171 -2.04 22.44 -4.89
CA ARG A 171 -0.88 22.27 -4.02
C ARG A 171 -0.93 23.18 -2.78
N ALA A 172 -1.25 24.46 -2.97
CA ALA A 172 -1.33 25.40 -1.85
C ALA A 172 -2.47 25.03 -0.89
N LYS A 173 -3.63 24.62 -1.41
CA LYS A 173 -4.79 24.19 -0.61
C LYS A 173 -4.48 22.94 0.21
N VAL A 174 -3.90 21.92 -0.43
CA VAL A 174 -3.48 20.68 0.25
C VAL A 174 -2.52 21.01 1.41
N LEU A 175 -1.51 21.86 1.18
CA LEU A 175 -0.52 22.21 2.21
C LEU A 175 -1.04 23.14 3.31
N LEU A 176 -2.12 23.88 3.05
CA LEU A 176 -2.83 24.67 4.07
C LEU A 176 -3.67 23.77 4.99
N GLN A 177 -4.29 22.74 4.43
CA GLN A 177 -5.14 21.78 5.13
C GLN A 177 -4.31 20.75 5.90
N LEU A 178 -3.36 20.11 5.23
CA LEU A 178 -2.50 19.06 5.77
C LEU A 178 -1.16 19.67 6.18
N LYS A 179 -1.15 20.21 7.40
CA LYS A 179 -0.01 20.98 7.91
C LYS A 179 1.21 20.12 8.23
N GLN A 180 1.00 18.84 8.51
CA GLN A 180 2.01 17.86 8.87
C GLN A 180 2.91 17.42 7.70
N LEU A 181 2.50 17.65 6.44
CA LEU A 181 3.22 17.15 5.27
C LEU A 181 4.58 17.83 5.06
N THR A 182 5.62 17.00 4.92
CA THR A 182 6.96 17.40 4.48
C THR A 182 7.16 17.19 2.99
N GLN A 183 6.35 16.33 2.35
CA GLN A 183 6.38 16.07 0.92
C GLN A 183 4.98 15.93 0.31
N LEU A 184 4.82 16.39 -0.93
CA LEU A 184 3.60 16.23 -1.71
C LEU A 184 3.98 15.98 -3.18
N ASN A 185 3.56 14.83 -3.73
CA ASN A 185 3.89 14.37 -5.08
C ASN A 185 5.41 14.39 -5.35
N ALA A 186 6.19 13.72 -4.49
CA ALA A 186 7.66 13.69 -4.51
C ALA A 186 8.38 15.05 -4.37
N THR A 187 7.66 16.15 -4.13
CA THR A 187 8.26 17.48 -4.00
C THR A 187 8.21 17.96 -2.56
N GLU A 188 9.37 18.30 -2.00
CA GLU A 188 9.50 18.83 -0.65
C GLU A 188 8.62 20.07 -0.44
N THR A 189 8.07 20.18 0.77
CA THR A 189 7.39 21.37 1.24
C THR A 189 8.39 22.25 1.96
N ARG A 190 8.08 23.54 2.13
CA ARG A 190 8.92 24.46 2.91
C ARG A 190 9.05 24.06 4.39
N ARG A 191 8.33 23.04 4.83
CA ARG A 191 8.34 22.51 6.19
C ARG A 191 9.24 21.28 6.34
N ALA A 192 9.79 20.74 5.24
CA ALA A 192 10.83 19.72 5.33
C ALA A 192 12.02 20.30 6.08
N ALA A 193 12.45 19.62 7.16
CA ALA A 193 13.72 19.95 7.78
C ALA A 193 14.82 19.76 6.72
N PRO A 194 15.84 20.64 6.66
CA PRO A 194 16.96 20.43 5.76
C PRO A 194 17.54 19.05 6.05
N MET A 195 17.67 18.20 5.03
CA MET A 195 18.34 16.90 5.17
C MET A 195 19.72 17.14 5.80
N THR A 196 19.88 16.80 7.07
CA THR A 196 21.20 16.63 7.67
C THR A 196 21.75 15.35 7.06
N LEU A 197 22.69 15.52 6.12
CA LEU A 197 23.58 14.47 5.68
C LEU A 197 24.47 14.10 6.86
N ASP A 198 24.07 13.08 7.62
CA ASP A 198 24.94 12.37 8.56
C ASP A 198 25.51 11.10 7.89
#